data_AF-A0A3D2WES3-F1
#
_entry.id   AF-A0A3D2WES3-F1
#
_cell.length_a   1.000
_cell.length_b   1.000
_cell.length_c   1.000
_cell.angle_alpha   90.00
_cell.angle_beta   90.00
_cell.angle_gamma   90.00
#
_symmetry.space_group_name_H-M   'P 1'
#
loop_
_entity.id
_entity.type
_entity.pdbx_description
1 polymer ?
#
loop_
_entity_poly.entity_id
_entity_poly.type
_entity_poly.pdbx_seq_one_letter_code
_entity_poly.pdbx_strand_id
1 'polypeptide(L)'
;MNSVDAKGISVHPVTPVIGAEILGVDLDKPLDEDTFQTIHDALITYQVIFFRDQDISVEAHKRFGSLFGELDIHPNDPGLEGHPEVMIIHADENSKRVAGETWHSDVSCSITPPLGSILRLYEVPETGGDTVFSSMYEAYDALSDSMKLFLENLTAHHDGGPYYRSVNTRI
;
A
#
# COMPACT_ATOMS: atom_id res chain seq x y z
N MET A 1 0.85 13.10 17.73
CA MET A 1 0.83 14.59 17.77
C MET A 1 0.63 15.05 16.34
N ASN A 2 -0.38 15.86 16.06
CA ASN A 2 -0.59 16.39 14.72
C ASN A 2 0.54 17.40 14.44
N SER A 3 1.29 17.19 13.36
CA SER A 3 2.30 18.13 12.90
C SER A 3 1.74 18.92 11.73
N VAL A 4 2.09 20.21 11.66
CA VAL A 4 1.81 21.08 10.52
C VAL A 4 3.14 21.67 10.10
N ASP A 5 3.50 21.54 8.82
CA ASP A 5 4.73 22.13 8.30
C ASP A 5 4.51 23.60 7.89
N ALA A 6 5.59 24.27 7.48
CA ALA A 6 5.53 25.68 7.06
C ALA A 6 4.69 25.92 5.78
N LYS A 7 4.32 24.86 5.04
CA LYS A 7 3.56 24.89 3.79
C LYS A 7 2.08 24.54 3.99
N GLY A 8 1.68 24.22 5.21
CA GLY A 8 0.30 23.87 5.54
C GLY A 8 -0.06 22.41 5.28
N ILE A 9 0.94 21.55 5.02
CA ILE A 9 0.71 20.10 5.05
C ILE A 9 0.60 19.67 6.51
N SER A 10 -0.26 18.69 6.79
CA SER A 10 -0.39 18.18 8.14
C SER A 10 -0.61 16.67 8.18
N VAL A 11 -0.04 16.04 9.21
CA VAL A 11 -0.08 14.59 9.41
C VAL A 11 -0.88 14.28 10.67
N HIS A 12 -1.97 13.53 10.51
CA HIS A 12 -2.93 13.21 11.58
C HIS A 12 -2.96 11.70 11.81
N PRO A 13 -2.33 11.17 12.86
CA PRO A 13 -2.37 9.75 13.18
C PRO A 13 -3.81 9.27 13.39
N VAL A 14 -4.19 8.16 12.77
CA VAL A 14 -5.55 7.60 12.91
C VAL A 14 -5.65 6.52 13.99
N THR A 15 -4.51 5.93 14.37
CA THR A 15 -4.41 5.05 15.54
C THR A 15 -3.16 5.41 16.37
N PRO A 16 -3.00 4.86 17.58
CA PRO A 16 -1.80 5.09 18.39
C PRO A 16 -0.51 4.52 17.79
N VAL A 17 -0.60 3.62 16.79
CA VAL A 17 0.51 2.76 16.36
C VAL A 17 0.78 2.85 14.86
N ILE A 18 -0.26 2.74 14.03
CA ILE A 18 -0.16 2.64 12.57
C ILE A 18 -1.23 3.51 11.90
N GLY A 19 -0.90 4.09 10.76
CA GLY A 19 -1.82 4.88 9.98
C GLY A 19 -1.79 6.37 10.30
N ALA A 20 -1.72 7.19 9.26
CA ALA A 20 -1.98 8.62 9.36
C ALA A 20 -2.69 9.17 8.12
N GLU A 21 -3.54 10.18 8.31
CA GLU A 21 -4.10 10.98 7.22
C GLU A 21 -3.19 12.18 6.95
N ILE A 22 -2.86 12.42 5.68
CA ILE A 22 -2.10 13.59 5.23
C ILE A 22 -3.06 14.57 4.56
N LEU A 23 -3.09 15.80 5.08
CA LEU A 23 -3.95 16.89 4.61
C LEU A 23 -3.12 18.04 4.08
N GLY A 24 -3.72 18.88 3.22
CA GLY A 24 -3.08 20.08 2.68
C GLY A 24 -2.17 19.83 1.48
N VAL A 25 -2.34 18.70 0.79
CA VAL A 25 -1.60 18.34 -0.42
C VAL A 25 -2.54 18.02 -1.58
N ASP A 26 -2.11 18.39 -2.78
CA ASP A 26 -2.77 18.11 -4.05
C ASP A 26 -1.84 17.24 -4.91
N LEU A 27 -2.16 15.95 -5.00
CA LEU A 27 -1.35 14.97 -5.71
C LEU A 27 -1.48 15.07 -7.25
N ASP A 28 -2.45 15.82 -7.77
CA ASP A 28 -2.56 16.04 -9.22
C ASP A 28 -1.46 16.98 -9.74
N LYS A 29 -0.78 17.69 -8.84
CA LYS A 29 0.35 18.58 -9.14
C LYS A 29 1.71 17.93 -8.80
N PRO A 30 2.81 18.38 -9.43
CA PRO A 30 4.15 18.02 -8.98
C PRO A 30 4.38 18.47 -7.53
N LEU A 31 5.01 17.61 -6.74
CA LEU A 31 5.40 17.92 -5.35
C LEU A 31 6.82 18.49 -5.34
N ASP A 32 7.05 19.46 -4.47
CA ASP A 32 8.42 19.88 -4.14
C ASP A 32 9.08 18.93 -3.15
N GLU A 33 10.40 19.07 -3.00
CA GLU A 33 11.23 18.17 -2.20
C GLU A 33 10.81 18.13 -0.73
N ASP A 34 10.57 19.28 -0.10
CA ASP A 34 10.17 19.33 1.32
C ASP A 34 8.80 18.65 1.56
N THR A 35 7.87 18.84 0.61
CA THR A 35 6.53 18.24 0.67
C THR A 35 6.62 16.72 0.55
N PHE A 36 7.40 16.25 -0.43
CA PHE A 36 7.65 14.81 -0.59
C PHE A 36 8.37 14.23 0.62
N GLN A 37 9.37 14.91 1.17
CA GLN A 37 10.09 14.44 2.36
C GLN A 37 9.15 14.29 3.56
N THR A 38 8.23 15.24 3.76
CA THR A 38 7.22 15.15 4.83
C THR A 38 6.31 13.92 4.64
N ILE A 39 5.88 13.66 3.41
CA ILE A 39 5.07 12.48 3.07
C ILE A 39 5.87 11.18 3.28
N HIS A 40 7.12 11.16 2.83
CA HIS A 40 8.01 10.01 2.96
C HIS A 40 8.26 9.68 4.44
N ASP A 41 8.60 10.67 5.25
CA ASP A 41 8.83 10.48 6.69
C ASP A 41 7.56 10.03 7.42
N ALA A 42 6.39 10.53 6.99
CA ALA A 42 5.11 10.06 7.49
C ALA A 42 4.86 8.59 7.11
N LEU A 43 5.15 8.17 5.88
CA LEU A 43 5.03 6.77 5.47
C LEU A 43 5.95 5.87 6.30
N ILE A 44 7.21 6.26 6.52
CA ILE A 44 8.15 5.47 7.32
C ILE A 44 7.69 5.38 8.78
N THR A 45 7.18 6.47 9.35
CA THR A 45 6.74 6.53 10.75
C THR A 45 5.44 5.76 10.97
N TYR A 46 4.44 5.99 10.12
CA TYR A 46 3.08 5.50 10.29
C TYR A 46 2.76 4.26 9.46
N GLN A 47 3.68 3.80 8.61
CA GLN A 47 3.67 2.56 7.81
C GLN A 47 2.58 2.48 6.73
N VAL A 48 1.44 3.15 6.93
CA VAL A 48 0.37 3.36 5.95
C VAL A 48 -0.12 4.80 6.09
N ILE A 49 -0.33 5.48 4.97
CA ILE A 49 -0.80 6.86 4.94
C ILE A 49 -1.95 7.02 3.96
N PHE A 50 -2.86 7.94 4.27
CA PHE A 50 -4.07 8.16 3.50
C PHE A 50 -4.16 9.61 3.04
N PHE A 51 -4.61 9.80 1.81
CA PHE A 51 -4.95 11.11 1.26
C PHE A 51 -6.43 11.11 0.92
N ARG A 52 -7.15 12.13 1.37
CA ARG A 52 -8.59 12.29 1.09
C ARG A 52 -8.81 13.22 -0.10
N ASP A 53 -9.93 13.01 -0.78
CA ASP A 53 -10.44 13.89 -1.83
C ASP A 53 -9.45 14.17 -2.98
N GLN A 54 -8.68 13.15 -3.36
CA GLN A 54 -7.69 13.23 -4.44
C GLN A 54 -8.28 12.76 -5.77
N ASP A 55 -8.80 13.70 -6.56
CA ASP A 55 -9.19 13.43 -7.95
C ASP A 55 -7.99 13.65 -8.88
N ILE A 56 -7.18 12.61 -9.04
CA ILE A 56 -5.93 12.67 -9.81
C ILE A 56 -6.05 11.96 -11.15
N SER A 57 -5.28 12.40 -12.14
CA SER A 57 -5.09 11.64 -13.38
C SER A 57 -4.26 10.37 -13.15
N VAL A 58 -4.35 9.38 -14.07
CA VAL A 58 -3.49 8.19 -14.06
C VAL A 58 -2.01 8.59 -14.12
N GLU A 59 -1.68 9.60 -14.92
CA GLU A 59 -0.32 10.14 -15.01
C GLU A 59 0.15 10.79 -13.71
N ALA A 60 -0.73 11.48 -12.99
CA ALA A 60 -0.41 12.01 -11.66
C ALA A 60 -0.20 10.90 -10.63
N HIS A 61 -1.03 9.85 -10.66
CA HIS A 61 -0.87 8.66 -9.81
C HIS A 61 0.48 7.99 -10.05
N LYS A 62 0.84 7.76 -11.32
CA LYS A 62 2.16 7.22 -11.70
C LYS A 62 3.29 8.13 -11.26
N ARG A 63 3.21 9.43 -11.55
CA ARG A 63 4.23 10.42 -11.15
C ARG A 63 4.46 10.41 -9.64
N PHE A 64 3.39 10.36 -8.85
CA PHE A 64 3.49 10.28 -7.39
C PHE A 64 4.18 8.98 -6.95
N GLY A 65 3.80 7.84 -7.52
CA GLY A 65 4.46 6.55 -7.23
C GLY A 65 5.94 6.54 -7.59
N SER A 66 6.32 7.15 -8.71
CA SER A 66 7.72 7.24 -9.15
C SER A 66 8.62 8.06 -8.22
N LEU A 67 8.07 8.84 -7.29
CA LEU A 67 8.86 9.51 -6.25
C LEU A 67 9.45 8.51 -5.24
N PHE A 68 8.81 7.36 -5.05
CA PHE A 68 9.25 6.33 -4.08
C PHE A 68 10.18 5.29 -4.71
N GLY A 69 10.17 5.13 -6.04
CA GLY A 69 10.99 4.14 -6.74
C GLY A 69 10.50 3.83 -8.15
N GLU A 70 11.07 2.79 -8.76
CA GLU A 70 10.61 2.26 -10.04
C GLU A 70 9.22 1.62 -9.88
N LEU A 71 8.32 1.88 -10.82
CA LEU A 71 6.98 1.28 -10.80
C LEU A 71 7.07 -0.16 -11.33
N ASP A 72 6.66 -1.12 -10.51
CA ASP A 72 6.67 -2.53 -10.89
C ASP A 72 5.50 -2.86 -11.83
N ILE A 73 5.74 -3.74 -12.79
CA ILE A 73 4.70 -4.26 -13.69
C ILE A 73 4.36 -5.66 -13.21
N HIS A 74 3.16 -5.82 -12.66
CA HIS A 74 2.76 -7.08 -12.07
C HIS A 74 2.71 -8.19 -13.15
N PRO A 75 3.49 -9.28 -13.02
CA PRO A 75 3.70 -10.23 -14.12
C PRO A 75 2.44 -11.01 -14.52
N ASN A 76 1.44 -11.05 -13.64
CA ASN A 76 0.17 -11.75 -13.87
C ASN A 76 -1.02 -10.79 -14.12
N ASP A 77 -0.77 -9.49 -14.31
CA ASP A 77 -1.83 -8.52 -14.63
C ASP A 77 -1.44 -7.74 -15.90
N PRO A 78 -2.34 -7.60 -16.89
CA PRO A 78 -2.05 -6.83 -18.09
C PRO A 78 -1.92 -5.32 -17.84
N GLY A 79 -2.35 -4.85 -16.67
CA GLY A 79 -2.46 -3.44 -16.32
C GLY A 79 -3.60 -2.74 -17.06
N LEU A 80 -3.74 -1.45 -16.78
CA LEU A 80 -4.65 -0.56 -17.48
C LEU A 80 -4.15 -0.30 -18.91
N GLU A 81 -5.07 -0.17 -19.87
CA GLU A 81 -4.72 0.10 -21.27
C GLU A 81 -3.85 1.37 -21.39
N GLY A 82 -2.65 1.22 -21.96
CA GLY A 82 -1.67 2.31 -22.09
C GLY A 82 -0.83 2.57 -20.83
N HIS A 83 -1.15 1.93 -19.70
CA HIS A 83 -0.50 2.12 -18.39
C HIS A 83 -0.28 0.75 -17.70
N PRO A 84 0.64 -0.09 -18.20
CA PRO A 84 0.86 -1.45 -17.69
C PRO A 84 1.29 -1.52 -16.21
N GLU A 85 1.81 -0.41 -15.66
CA GLU A 85 2.22 -0.28 -14.27
C GLU A 85 1.02 -0.09 -13.31
N VAL A 86 -0.18 0.11 -13.86
CA VAL A 86 -1.41 0.38 -13.09
C VAL A 86 -2.31 -0.83 -13.13
N MET A 87 -2.37 -1.55 -12.01
CA MET A 87 -3.25 -2.71 -11.83
C MET A 87 -4.67 -2.27 -11.45
N ILE A 88 -5.69 -2.92 -12.03
CA ILE A 88 -7.10 -2.67 -11.69
C ILE A 88 -7.57 -3.69 -10.66
N ILE A 89 -7.95 -3.22 -9.47
CA ILE A 89 -8.65 -4.03 -8.48
C ILE A 89 -10.15 -3.79 -8.64
N HIS A 90 -10.90 -4.86 -8.88
CA HIS A 90 -12.36 -4.83 -9.05
C HIS A 90 -13.02 -5.89 -8.19
N ALA A 91 -14.11 -5.50 -7.51
CA ALA A 91 -14.99 -6.40 -6.80
C ALA A 91 -16.43 -5.85 -6.79
N ASP A 92 -17.40 -6.70 -7.13
CA ASP A 92 -18.83 -6.40 -7.21
C ASP A 92 -19.68 -7.60 -6.76
N GLU A 93 -21.02 -7.52 -6.85
CA GLU A 93 -21.91 -8.62 -6.43
C GLU A 93 -21.74 -9.92 -7.25
N ASN A 94 -21.10 -9.85 -8.42
CA ASN A 94 -20.87 -10.99 -9.31
C ASN A 94 -19.46 -11.57 -9.14
N SER A 95 -18.62 -10.93 -8.33
CA SER A 95 -17.24 -11.31 -8.12
C SER A 95 -17.15 -12.58 -7.29
N LYS A 96 -16.52 -13.62 -7.87
CA LYS A 96 -16.37 -14.93 -7.21
C LYS A 96 -15.21 -14.98 -6.22
N ARG A 97 -14.35 -13.97 -6.24
CA ARG A 97 -13.17 -13.78 -5.39
C ARG A 97 -12.93 -12.29 -5.26
N VAL A 98 -12.55 -11.84 -4.08
CA VAL A 98 -12.04 -10.48 -3.86
C VAL A 98 -10.54 -10.57 -3.61
N ALA A 99 -9.78 -9.64 -4.18
CA ALA A 99 -8.33 -9.59 -3.96
C ALA A 99 -8.06 -9.24 -2.50
N GLY A 100 -7.16 -9.98 -1.84
CA GLY A 100 -6.69 -9.64 -0.50
C GLY A 100 -7.64 -9.96 0.66
N GLU A 101 -8.58 -10.90 0.51
CA GLU A 101 -9.54 -11.30 1.56
C GLU A 101 -8.92 -11.91 2.84
N THR A 102 -7.62 -12.16 2.86
CA THR A 102 -6.89 -12.70 4.01
C THR A 102 -5.69 -11.83 4.35
N TRP A 103 -5.25 -11.80 5.61
CA TRP A 103 -4.01 -11.13 6.01
C TRP A 103 -2.81 -11.58 5.18
N HIS A 104 -2.13 -10.64 4.54
CA HIS A 104 -0.99 -10.89 3.68
C HIS A 104 -0.07 -9.66 3.59
N SER A 105 1.11 -9.87 3.00
CA SER A 105 1.94 -8.83 2.42
C SER A 105 2.17 -9.17 0.95
N ASP A 106 2.09 -8.17 0.08
CA ASP A 106 2.06 -8.35 -1.37
C ASP A 106 3.35 -8.97 -1.90
N VAL A 107 3.19 -9.97 -2.77
CA VAL A 107 4.26 -10.60 -3.56
C VAL A 107 5.50 -11.01 -2.72
N SER A 108 5.30 -11.41 -1.46
CA SER A 108 6.39 -11.87 -0.59
C SER A 108 7.17 -13.11 -1.10
N CYS A 109 6.67 -13.77 -2.14
CA CYS A 109 7.36 -14.83 -2.87
C CYS A 109 8.38 -14.34 -3.91
N SER A 110 8.42 -13.03 -4.20
CA SER A 110 9.47 -12.45 -5.05
C SER A 110 10.82 -12.44 -4.32
N ILE A 111 11.91 -12.54 -5.06
CA ILE A 111 13.27 -12.34 -4.52
C ILE A 111 13.43 -10.89 -4.03
N THR A 112 12.77 -9.95 -4.70
CA THR A 112 12.72 -8.54 -4.33
C THR A 112 11.25 -8.14 -4.27
N PRO A 113 10.58 -8.35 -3.12
CA PRO A 113 9.20 -7.91 -2.93
C PRO A 113 9.06 -6.39 -3.08
N PRO A 114 7.86 -5.90 -3.43
CA PRO A 114 7.61 -4.46 -3.55
C PRO A 114 7.83 -3.76 -2.20
N LEU A 115 8.34 -2.53 -2.26
CA LEU A 115 8.48 -1.67 -1.08
C LEU A 115 7.11 -1.29 -0.50
N GLY A 116 6.12 -1.09 -1.36
CA GLY A 116 4.76 -0.73 -1.00
C GLY A 116 3.86 -0.64 -2.22
N SER A 117 2.62 -0.24 -2.01
CA SER A 117 1.62 -0.04 -3.06
C SER A 117 0.83 1.24 -2.83
N ILE A 118 0.41 1.87 -3.92
CA ILE A 118 -0.42 3.09 -3.88
C ILE A 118 -1.79 2.74 -4.47
N LEU A 119 -2.77 2.53 -3.60
CA LEU A 119 -4.14 2.24 -3.99
C LEU A 119 -4.95 3.53 -4.09
N ARG A 120 -5.53 3.78 -5.26
CA ARG A 120 -6.52 4.84 -5.47
C ARG A 120 -7.91 4.21 -5.56
N LEU A 121 -8.82 4.67 -4.72
CA LEU A 121 -10.24 4.29 -4.79
C LEU A 121 -10.92 5.09 -5.90
N TYR A 122 -11.55 4.39 -6.84
CA TYR A 122 -12.27 5.00 -7.98
C TYR A 122 -13.79 4.93 -7.78
N GLU A 123 -14.30 3.74 -7.48
CA GLU A 123 -15.69 3.49 -7.12
C GLU A 123 -15.70 2.70 -5.81
N VAL A 124 -16.56 3.12 -4.88
CA VAL A 124 -16.68 2.52 -3.54
C VAL A 124 -18.15 2.36 -3.16
N PRO A 125 -18.54 1.30 -2.44
CA PRO A 125 -19.89 1.17 -1.92
C PRO A 125 -20.14 2.20 -0.80
N GLU A 126 -21.42 2.49 -0.53
CA GLU A 126 -21.81 3.39 0.58
C GLU A 126 -21.33 2.87 1.94
N THR A 127 -21.29 1.54 2.11
CA THR A 127 -20.81 0.86 3.32
C THR A 127 -20.12 -0.45 3.00
N GLY A 128 -19.13 -0.84 3.81
CA GLY A 128 -18.35 -2.06 3.62
C GLY A 128 -17.20 -1.87 2.63
N GLY A 129 -16.33 -2.88 2.51
CA GLY A 129 -15.13 -2.79 1.68
C GLY A 129 -13.92 -2.14 2.38
N ASP A 130 -13.95 -2.04 3.70
CA ASP A 130 -12.84 -1.51 4.49
C ASP A 130 -11.58 -2.37 4.33
N THR A 131 -10.43 -1.72 4.14
CA THR A 131 -9.12 -2.35 4.20
C THR A 131 -8.51 -2.15 5.58
N VAL A 132 -8.04 -3.24 6.19
CA VAL A 132 -7.37 -3.20 7.49
C VAL A 132 -5.88 -3.49 7.34
N PHE A 133 -5.08 -2.81 8.16
CA PHE A 133 -3.61 -2.93 8.18
C PHE A 133 -3.13 -3.33 9.58
N SER A 134 -1.96 -3.97 9.64
CA SER A 134 -1.31 -4.36 10.89
C SER A 134 0.17 -4.00 10.84
N SER A 135 0.70 -3.49 11.95
CA SER A 135 2.13 -3.20 12.07
C SER A 135 2.91 -4.47 12.41
N MET A 136 3.82 -4.87 11.52
CA MET A 136 4.71 -6.01 11.77
C MET A 136 5.86 -5.66 12.72
N TYR A 137 6.24 -4.39 12.84
CA TYR A 137 7.19 -3.94 13.86
C TYR A 137 6.63 -4.17 15.26
N GLU A 138 5.39 -3.76 15.49
CA GLU A 138 4.75 -3.87 16.81
C GLU A 138 4.34 -5.30 17.13
N ALA A 139 3.93 -6.06 16.10
CA ALA A 139 3.73 -7.50 16.25
C ALA A 139 5.02 -8.21 16.69
N TYR A 140 6.18 -7.84 16.13
CA TYR A 140 7.47 -8.37 16.55
C TYR A 140 7.85 -7.88 17.95
N ASP A 141 7.66 -6.59 18.24
CA ASP A 141 8.06 -6.01 19.52
C ASP A 141 7.25 -6.53 20.71
N ALA A 142 5.99 -6.89 20.50
CA ALA A 142 5.13 -7.52 21.49
C ALA A 142 5.51 -8.97 21.84
N LEU A 143 6.39 -9.60 21.06
CA LEU A 143 6.90 -10.94 21.38
C LEU A 143 7.80 -10.91 22.62
N SER A 144 7.82 -12.01 23.37
CA SER A 144 8.78 -12.18 24.47
C SER A 144 10.21 -12.27 23.94
N ASP A 145 11.19 -11.86 24.75
CA ASP A 145 12.61 -11.94 24.37
C ASP A 145 13.02 -13.36 23.94
N SER A 146 12.50 -14.39 24.61
CA SER A 146 12.76 -15.78 24.24
C SER A 146 12.19 -16.14 22.85
N MET A 147 11.05 -15.58 22.46
CA MET A 147 10.48 -15.79 21.14
C MET A 147 11.26 -15.02 20.07
N LYS A 148 11.66 -13.77 20.36
CA LYS A 148 12.53 -13.00 19.46
C LYS A 148 13.84 -13.75 19.18
N LEU A 149 14.51 -14.22 20.23
CA LEU A 149 15.73 -15.03 20.13
C LEU A 149 15.53 -16.33 19.33
N PHE A 150 14.37 -16.99 19.51
CA PHE A 150 14.06 -18.20 18.77
C PHE A 150 13.87 -17.94 17.27
N LEU A 151 13.21 -16.83 16.90
CA LEU A 151 12.89 -16.50 15.51
C LEU A 151 14.04 -15.85 14.74
N GLU A 152 14.99 -15.19 15.41
CA GLU A 152 16.05 -14.34 14.81
C GLU A 152 16.83 -15.02 13.67
N ASN A 153 17.03 -16.34 13.76
CA ASN A 153 17.83 -17.10 12.79
C ASN A 153 17.00 -18.04 11.91
N LEU A 154 15.68 -17.94 11.96
CA LEU A 154 14.79 -18.76 11.13
C LEU A 154 14.51 -18.08 9.80
N THR A 155 14.27 -18.91 8.79
CA THR A 155 13.84 -18.47 7.46
C THR A 155 12.51 -19.11 7.12
N ALA A 156 11.73 -18.43 6.27
CA ALA A 156 10.46 -18.94 5.75
C ALA A 156 10.55 -19.07 4.22
N HIS A 157 9.89 -20.10 3.70
CA HIS A 157 9.71 -20.26 2.25
C HIS A 157 8.36 -19.68 1.85
N HIS A 158 8.37 -18.75 0.88
CA HIS A 158 7.18 -18.07 0.38
C HIS A 158 6.88 -18.56 -1.04
N ASP A 159 5.69 -19.14 -1.26
CA ASP A 159 5.26 -19.66 -2.56
C ASP A 159 3.92 -19.04 -2.97
N GLY A 160 3.94 -18.20 -4.01
CA GLY A 160 2.73 -17.61 -4.60
C GLY A 160 1.97 -18.55 -5.54
N GLY A 161 2.53 -19.72 -5.87
CA GLY A 161 1.99 -20.69 -6.81
C GLY A 161 0.52 -21.06 -6.57
N PRO A 162 0.10 -21.42 -5.33
CA PRO A 162 -1.30 -21.73 -5.05
C PRO A 162 -2.28 -20.60 -5.42
N TYR A 163 -1.87 -19.34 -5.23
CA TYR A 163 -2.69 -18.18 -5.54
C TYR A 163 -2.69 -17.92 -7.05
N TYR A 164 -1.50 -17.75 -7.66
CA TYR A 164 -1.35 -17.39 -9.08
C TYR A 164 -1.76 -18.49 -10.07
N ARG A 165 -1.54 -19.79 -9.76
CA ARG A 165 -1.97 -20.89 -10.65
C ARG A 165 -3.49 -21.05 -10.70
N SER A 166 -4.18 -20.70 -9.61
CA SER A 166 -5.65 -20.79 -9.54
C SER A 166 -6.36 -19.70 -10.35
N VAL A 167 -5.66 -18.61 -10.69
CA VAL A 167 -6.15 -17.55 -11.59
C VAL A 167 -6.01 -17.98 -13.06
N ASN A 168 -4.97 -18.76 -13.39
CA ASN A 168 -4.66 -19.21 -14.76
C ASN A 168 -5.44 -20.45 -15.26
N THR A 169 -6.41 -20.97 -14.50
CA THR A 169 -7.20 -22.16 -14.90
C THR A 169 -8.55 -21.85 -15.55
N ARG A 170 -8.79 -20.60 -15.96
CA ARG A 170 -9.94 -20.22 -16.79
C ARG A 170 -9.47 -19.65 -18.13
N ILE A 171 -9.12 -20.54 -19.04
CA ILE A 171 -9.19 -20.35 -20.49
C ILE A 171 -10.03 -21.49 -21.06
#